data_AF-A0A1Y2VSF1-F1
#
_entry.id   AF-A0A1Y2VSF1-F1
#
_cell.length_a   1.000
_cell.length_b   1.000
_cell.length_c   1.000
_cell.angle_alpha   90.00
_cell.angle_beta   90.00
_cell.angle_gamma   90.00
#
_symmetry.space_group_name_H-M   'P 1'
#
loop_
_entity.id
_entity.type
_entity.pdbx_description
1 polymer ?
#
loop_
_entity_poly.entity_id
_entity_poly.type
_entity_poly.pdbx_seq_one_letter_code
_entity_poly.pdbx_strand_id
1 'polypeptide(L)'
;MDRHEATRHMDLDETDGGLSYFIHQGRVQLPQGISQGRQSIPPMPASQPYQINHNDNTSITITNLPPTCSYPQLLNSIRRCGRIFSTRIEPPSSTTLPNTSSAEIVFFNRVAARSLLHQAQIGAFRVDNYLPTVSYSYSRTRDRQPGPQSRVLLIEGPKLIVNFNLLATLFCSYFLCKLQDVLVIADDGQLTKQEWRFSSYRYQSEAALRSILREKARTDLPEYIQFAWDAVRVSFGVDPCAT
;
A
#
# COMPACT_ATOMS: atom_id res chain seq x y z
N MET A 1 -64.06 2.55 -27.23
CA MET A 1 -62.80 1.95 -26.73
C MET A 1 -61.69 2.60 -27.53
N ASP A 2 -60.97 3.51 -26.84
CA ASP A 2 -59.74 4.26 -27.19
C ASP A 2 -59.68 4.93 -28.57
N ARG A 3 -60.10 6.20 -28.75
CA ARG A 3 -59.44 7.50 -28.37
C ARG A 3 -57.97 7.56 -28.81
N HIS A 4 -57.70 8.22 -29.94
CA HIS A 4 -57.18 9.62 -30.07
C HIS A 4 -55.71 9.75 -29.65
N GLU A 5 -54.83 10.52 -30.27
CA GLU A 5 -54.73 11.25 -31.54
C GLU A 5 -53.28 11.78 -31.56
N ALA A 6 -52.76 12.11 -32.74
CA ALA A 6 -51.43 12.64 -32.95
C ALA A 6 -51.12 13.94 -32.17
N THR A 7 -49.85 14.21 -31.85
CA THR A 7 -49.34 15.60 -31.84
C THR A 7 -47.82 15.65 -32.11
N ARG A 8 -47.46 16.68 -32.87
CA ARG A 8 -46.14 17.09 -33.38
C ARG A 8 -45.20 17.66 -32.32
N HIS A 9 -43.93 17.71 -32.71
CA HIS A 9 -42.77 18.45 -32.19
C HIS A 9 -43.04 19.78 -31.46
N MET A 10 -42.24 19.98 -30.39
CA MET A 10 -41.67 21.27 -29.98
C MET A 10 -40.33 21.02 -29.30
N ASP A 11 -39.28 21.69 -29.77
CA ASP A 11 -37.95 21.74 -29.16
C ASP A 11 -37.99 22.49 -27.82
N LEU A 12 -37.29 21.99 -26.81
CA LEU A 12 -36.73 22.79 -25.73
C LEU A 12 -35.37 22.22 -25.31
N ASP A 13 -34.47 23.17 -25.13
CA ASP A 13 -33.04 23.12 -24.85
C ASP A 13 -32.73 22.68 -23.40
N GLU A 14 -31.43 22.50 -23.13
CA GLU A 14 -30.75 22.55 -21.83
C GLU A 14 -30.64 21.31 -20.89
N THR A 15 -29.40 20.78 -20.88
CA THR A 15 -28.50 20.53 -19.74
C THR A 15 -28.81 19.51 -18.62
N ASP A 16 -27.70 18.82 -18.29
CA ASP A 16 -27.30 18.21 -17.02
C ASP A 16 -27.87 16.81 -16.66
N GLY A 17 -26.97 15.97 -16.14
CA GLY A 17 -27.35 14.75 -15.43
C GLY A 17 -26.76 13.42 -15.92
N GLY A 18 -25.69 12.99 -15.23
CA GLY A 18 -25.59 11.61 -14.78
C GLY A 18 -24.82 10.63 -15.67
N LEU A 19 -23.51 10.50 -15.43
CA LEU A 19 -22.78 9.28 -15.81
C LEU A 19 -23.14 8.15 -14.84
N SER A 20 -24.14 7.36 -15.24
CA SER A 20 -24.44 6.04 -14.68
C SER A 20 -23.33 5.06 -15.07
N TYR A 21 -22.66 4.46 -14.08
CA TYR A 21 -21.72 3.37 -14.33
C TYR A 21 -22.46 2.03 -14.18
N PHE A 22 -22.71 1.38 -15.32
CA PHE A 22 -23.10 -0.03 -15.37
C PHE A 22 -21.87 -0.92 -15.23
N ILE A 23 -21.90 -1.85 -14.26
CA ILE A 23 -20.95 -2.97 -14.17
C ILE A 23 -21.58 -4.15 -14.89
N HIS A 24 -20.97 -4.57 -16.01
CA HIS A 24 -21.15 -5.92 -16.54
C HIS A 24 -19.80 -6.65 -16.58
N GLN A 25 -19.86 -7.91 -16.17
CA GLN A 25 -18.78 -8.85 -15.99
C GLN A 25 -18.00 -9.13 -17.29
N GLY A 26 -16.65 -9.14 -17.19
CA GLY A 26 -15.80 -9.99 -18.03
C GLY A 26 -14.92 -9.31 -19.08
N ARG A 27 -13.62 -9.19 -18.77
CA ARG A 27 -12.45 -8.90 -19.64
C ARG A 27 -12.33 -7.50 -20.27
N VAL A 28 -11.35 -6.73 -19.79
CA VAL A 28 -10.78 -5.58 -20.51
C VAL A 28 -9.62 -6.06 -21.39
N GLN A 29 -9.75 -5.89 -22.70
CA GLN A 29 -8.68 -6.09 -23.68
C GLN A 29 -7.91 -4.77 -23.83
N LEU A 30 -6.58 -4.77 -23.65
CA LEU A 30 -5.74 -3.59 -23.88
C LEU A 30 -5.61 -3.31 -25.40
N PRO A 31 -5.67 -2.06 -25.86
CA PRO A 31 -5.43 -1.73 -27.27
C PRO A 31 -3.96 -1.99 -27.63
N GLN A 32 -3.74 -2.66 -28.75
CA GLN A 32 -2.40 -2.83 -29.32
C GLN A 32 -2.01 -1.62 -30.17
N GLY A 33 -0.78 -1.16 -29.95
CA GLY A 33 0.03 -0.41 -30.93
C GLY A 33 -0.17 1.10 -30.93
N ILE A 34 0.84 1.83 -30.44
CA ILE A 34 1.69 2.74 -31.24
C ILE A 34 3.04 2.80 -30.49
N SER A 35 4.10 2.34 -31.15
CA SER A 35 5.47 2.58 -30.72
C SER A 35 5.95 3.93 -31.28
N GLN A 36 6.87 4.58 -30.55
CA GLN A 36 7.93 5.52 -30.99
C GLN A 36 8.00 6.75 -30.07
N GLY A 37 9.19 6.96 -29.49
CA GLY A 37 9.52 8.15 -28.70
C GLY A 37 10.14 7.87 -27.32
N ARG A 38 11.18 7.03 -27.22
CA ARG A 38 12.04 7.02 -26.02
C ARG A 38 12.79 8.34 -25.97
N GLN A 39 12.29 9.31 -25.20
CA GLN A 39 13.15 10.37 -24.70
C GLN A 39 14.18 9.72 -23.79
N SER A 40 15.44 9.73 -24.23
CA SER A 40 16.60 9.26 -23.49
C SER A 40 16.73 10.10 -22.22
N ILE A 41 16.28 9.54 -21.10
CA ILE A 41 16.62 10.03 -19.76
C ILE A 41 18.15 9.99 -19.66
N PRO A 42 18.84 11.11 -19.36
CA PRO A 42 20.28 11.08 -19.14
C PRO A 42 20.58 10.04 -18.06
N PRO A 43 21.63 9.21 -18.21
CA PRO A 43 21.95 8.21 -17.20
C PRO A 43 22.15 8.93 -15.87
N MET A 44 21.24 8.65 -14.92
CA MET A 44 21.45 9.01 -13.53
C MET A 44 22.85 8.50 -13.17
N PRO A 45 23.72 9.31 -12.54
CA PRO A 45 25.01 8.82 -12.10
C PRO A 45 24.76 7.55 -11.30
N ALA A 46 25.37 6.44 -11.73
CA ALA A 46 25.28 5.18 -11.04
C ALA A 46 25.55 5.48 -9.57
N SER A 47 24.54 5.29 -8.72
CA SER A 47 24.74 5.43 -7.29
C SER A 47 25.83 4.42 -6.97
N GLN A 48 27.04 4.90 -6.65
CA GLN A 48 28.12 4.02 -6.22
C GLN A 48 27.50 3.08 -5.19
N PRO A 49 27.64 1.75 -5.34
CA PRO A 49 27.23 0.86 -4.29
C PRO A 49 28.08 1.25 -3.11
N TYR A 50 27.50 2.01 -2.18
CA TYR A 50 28.05 2.12 -0.85
C TYR A 50 28.33 0.67 -0.45
N GLN A 51 29.59 0.33 -0.25
CA GLN A 51 29.97 -0.95 0.33
C GLN A 51 29.46 -0.93 1.76
N ILE A 52 28.16 -1.15 1.91
CA ILE A 52 27.52 -1.28 3.21
C ILE A 52 28.12 -2.54 3.79
N ASN A 53 28.79 -2.40 4.93
CA ASN A 53 29.37 -3.55 5.61
C ASN A 53 28.24 -4.54 5.88
N HIS A 54 28.56 -5.83 5.84
CA HIS A 54 27.59 -6.87 6.17
C HIS A 54 26.95 -6.63 7.56
N ASN A 55 27.72 -6.06 8.47
CA ASN A 55 27.28 -5.73 9.82
C ASN A 55 26.28 -4.57 9.90
N ASP A 56 26.10 -3.80 8.83
CA ASP A 56 25.17 -2.67 8.76
C ASP A 56 23.90 -2.99 7.95
N ASN A 57 23.78 -4.23 7.43
CA ASN A 57 22.68 -4.59 6.55
C ASN A 57 21.34 -4.76 7.31
N THR A 58 20.34 -3.97 6.92
CA THR A 58 18.96 -4.03 7.42
C THR A 58 18.01 -4.83 6.53
N SER A 59 18.48 -5.32 5.39
CA SER A 59 17.69 -6.14 4.47
C SER A 59 17.87 -7.64 4.74
N ILE A 60 16.75 -8.35 4.79
CA ILE A 60 16.62 -9.77 5.07
C ILE A 60 15.89 -10.46 3.92
N THR A 61 16.41 -11.60 3.49
CA THR A 61 15.75 -12.52 2.57
C THR A 61 15.14 -13.67 3.36
N ILE A 62 13.90 -14.01 3.03
CA ILE A 62 13.14 -15.09 3.63
C ILE A 62 12.75 -16.07 2.52
N THR A 63 13.06 -17.35 2.69
CA THR A 63 12.65 -18.43 1.79
C THR A 63 11.86 -19.48 2.56
N ASN A 64 11.29 -20.44 1.83
CA ASN A 64 10.40 -21.46 2.41
C ASN A 64 9.13 -20.85 3.05
N LEU A 65 8.56 -19.83 2.40
CA LEU A 65 7.24 -19.31 2.75
C LEU A 65 6.13 -20.13 2.08
N PRO A 66 4.88 -20.06 2.58
CA PRO A 66 3.73 -20.66 1.89
C PRO A 66 3.70 -20.26 0.39
N PRO A 67 3.40 -21.17 -0.55
CA PRO A 67 3.38 -20.84 -1.98
C PRO A 67 2.38 -19.75 -2.38
N THR A 68 1.34 -19.52 -1.57
CA THR A 68 0.39 -18.42 -1.73
C THR A 68 0.52 -17.38 -0.61
N CYS A 69 1.73 -17.21 -0.06
CA CYS A 69 1.98 -16.30 1.06
C CYS A 69 1.54 -14.87 0.74
N SER A 70 0.65 -14.34 1.59
CA SER A 70 0.14 -12.99 1.51
C SER A 70 0.85 -12.04 2.49
N TYR A 71 0.72 -10.74 2.27
CA TYR A 71 1.24 -9.72 3.19
C TYR A 71 0.67 -9.84 4.61
N PRO A 72 -0.65 -10.06 4.82
CA PRO A 72 -1.20 -10.34 6.14
C PRO A 72 -0.52 -11.54 6.82
N GLN A 73 -0.39 -12.68 6.15
CA GLN A 73 0.24 -13.89 6.71
C GLN A 73 1.69 -13.62 7.16
N LEU A 74 2.50 -13.06 6.27
CA LEU A 74 3.92 -12.78 6.57
C LEU A 74 4.07 -11.75 7.69
N LEU A 75 3.40 -10.60 7.57
CA LEU A 75 3.58 -9.48 8.51
C LEU A 75 2.93 -9.75 9.87
N ASN A 76 1.91 -10.61 9.95
CA ASN A 76 1.37 -11.05 11.24
C ASN A 76 2.31 -12.00 11.99
N SER A 77 3.16 -12.71 11.25
CA SER A 77 4.12 -13.66 11.81
C SER A 77 5.39 -13.00 12.36
N ILE A 78 5.63 -11.73 12.05
CA ILE A 78 6.81 -10.98 12.51
C ILE A 78 6.41 -10.11 13.70
N ARG A 79 6.97 -10.40 14.88
CA ARG A 79 6.73 -9.66 16.13
C ARG A 79 8.04 -9.41 16.86
N ARG A 80 8.07 -8.37 17.71
CA ARG A 80 9.24 -8.01 18.55
C ARG A 80 10.56 -7.88 17.79
N CYS A 81 10.49 -7.45 16.52
CA CYS A 81 11.67 -7.24 15.69
C CYS A 81 11.95 -5.75 15.60
N GLY A 82 11.03 -5.00 15.00
CA GLY A 82 11.13 -3.58 14.75
C GLY A 82 10.30 -3.16 13.55
N ARG A 83 10.36 -1.86 13.24
CA ARG A 83 9.59 -1.28 12.15
C ARG A 83 10.11 -1.72 10.79
N ILE A 84 9.18 -2.00 9.89
CA ILE A 84 9.47 -2.40 8.52
C ILE A 84 9.43 -1.17 7.62
N PHE A 85 10.51 -0.98 6.87
CA PHE A 85 10.65 0.06 5.86
C PHE A 85 10.01 -0.38 4.53
N SER A 86 10.24 -1.63 4.12
CA SER A 86 9.60 -2.21 2.93
C SER A 86 9.53 -3.72 2.99
N THR A 87 8.47 -4.27 2.40
CA THR A 87 8.28 -5.71 2.20
C THR A 87 7.95 -5.99 0.74
N ARG A 88 8.61 -6.98 0.17
CA ARG A 88 8.30 -7.53 -1.16
C ARG A 88 8.14 -9.04 -1.01
N ILE A 89 7.03 -9.57 -1.48
CA ILE A 89 6.81 -11.02 -1.58
C ILE A 89 6.89 -11.38 -3.05
N GLU A 90 7.65 -12.43 -3.35
CA GLU A 90 7.77 -13.04 -4.66
C GLU A 90 7.10 -14.42 -4.61
N PRO A 91 6.16 -14.73 -5.52
CA PRO A 91 5.54 -16.05 -5.59
C PRO A 91 6.56 -17.14 -5.98
N PRO A 92 6.17 -18.42 -5.92
CA PRO A 92 7.01 -19.50 -6.39
C PRO A 92 7.46 -19.28 -7.84
N SER A 93 8.72 -19.58 -8.09
CA SER A 93 9.38 -19.44 -9.39
C SER A 93 9.86 -20.79 -9.85
N SER A 94 9.58 -21.13 -11.12
CA SER A 94 10.01 -22.39 -11.73
C SER A 94 11.53 -22.59 -11.74
N THR A 95 12.32 -21.51 -11.60
CA THR A 95 13.78 -21.54 -11.72
C THR A 95 14.52 -21.60 -10.38
N THR A 96 13.96 -21.00 -9.32
CA THR A 96 14.68 -20.82 -8.04
C THR A 96 13.99 -21.47 -6.85
N LEU A 97 12.65 -21.37 -6.77
CA LEU A 97 11.84 -21.87 -5.66
C LEU A 97 10.49 -22.35 -6.21
N PRO A 98 10.41 -23.58 -6.77
CA PRO A 98 9.23 -24.01 -7.52
C PRO A 98 7.98 -24.20 -6.66
N ASN A 99 8.15 -24.41 -5.36
CA ASN A 99 7.07 -24.83 -4.45
C ASN A 99 6.80 -23.86 -3.29
N THR A 100 7.59 -22.80 -3.14
CA THR A 100 7.50 -21.88 -2.01
C THR A 100 7.71 -20.45 -2.46
N SER A 101 7.06 -19.52 -1.76
CA SER A 101 7.31 -18.10 -1.97
C SER A 101 8.61 -17.68 -1.29
N SER A 102 9.10 -16.51 -1.67
CA SER A 102 10.18 -15.81 -0.96
C SER A 102 9.76 -14.38 -0.65
N ALA A 103 10.47 -13.74 0.27
CA ALA A 103 10.27 -12.34 0.56
C ALA A 103 11.59 -11.64 0.84
N GLU A 104 11.61 -10.34 0.55
CA GLU A 104 12.63 -9.42 1.00
C GLU A 104 11.99 -8.40 1.96
N ILE A 105 12.57 -8.25 3.14
CA ILE A 105 12.15 -7.30 4.16
C ILE A 105 13.31 -6.38 4.47
N VAL A 106 13.08 -5.08 4.38
CA VAL A 106 14.00 -4.05 4.85
C VAL A 106 13.46 -3.49 6.15
N PHE A 107 14.25 -3.56 7.22
CA PHE A 107 13.95 -2.91 8.48
C PHE A 107 14.50 -1.48 8.51
N PHE A 108 13.94 -0.66 9.41
CA PHE A 108 14.47 0.69 9.65
C PHE A 108 15.88 0.68 10.27
N ASN A 109 16.19 -0.35 11.06
CA ASN A 109 17.46 -0.46 11.77
C ASN A 109 17.99 -1.90 11.79
N ARG A 110 19.28 -2.01 12.10
CA ARG A 110 20.02 -3.26 12.10
C ARG A 110 19.58 -4.24 13.18
N VAL A 111 19.23 -3.71 14.35
CA VAL A 111 18.79 -4.51 15.51
C VAL A 111 17.56 -5.33 15.13
N ALA A 112 16.60 -4.73 14.43
CA ALA A 112 15.38 -5.39 14.00
C ALA A 112 15.63 -6.53 13.00
N ALA A 113 16.52 -6.32 12.02
CA ALA A 113 16.95 -7.38 11.11
C ALA A 113 17.61 -8.55 11.85
N ARG A 114 18.45 -8.25 12.85
CA ARG A 114 19.09 -9.26 13.70
C ARG A 114 18.05 -10.02 14.55
N SER A 115 17.04 -9.34 15.08
CA SER A 115 15.99 -9.97 15.88
C SER A 115 15.22 -11.02 15.08
N LEU A 116 14.83 -10.72 13.84
CA LEU A 116 14.14 -11.70 13.00
C LEU A 116 15.01 -12.92 12.67
N LEU A 117 16.29 -12.69 12.36
CA LEU A 117 17.26 -13.77 12.15
C LEU A 117 17.40 -14.67 13.38
N HIS A 118 17.52 -14.07 14.56
CA HIS A 118 17.61 -14.82 15.80
C HIS A 118 16.35 -15.64 16.05
N GLN A 119 15.16 -15.06 15.85
CA GLN A 119 13.89 -15.79 15.97
C GLN A 119 13.80 -16.98 15.00
N ALA A 120 14.29 -16.84 13.77
CA ALA A 120 14.35 -17.94 12.82
C ALA A 120 15.35 -19.03 13.26
N GLN A 121 16.54 -18.64 13.73
CA GLN A 121 17.57 -19.59 14.21
C GLN A 121 17.09 -20.46 15.38
N ILE A 122 16.28 -19.90 16.28
CA ILE A 122 15.72 -20.65 17.42
C ILE A 122 14.38 -21.32 17.08
N GLY A 123 13.92 -21.26 15.82
CA GLY A 123 12.68 -21.88 15.37
C GLY A 123 11.38 -21.19 15.83
N ALA A 124 11.48 -19.96 16.35
CA ALA A 124 10.35 -19.16 16.83
C ALA A 124 9.61 -18.41 15.71
N PHE A 125 10.28 -18.15 14.57
CA PHE A 125 9.63 -17.54 13.41
C PHE A 125 8.97 -18.60 12.52
N ARG A 126 7.64 -18.55 12.41
CA ARG A 126 6.82 -19.45 11.58
C ARG A 126 5.78 -18.65 10.82
N VAL A 127 5.47 -19.06 9.59
CA VAL A 127 4.39 -18.49 8.78
C VAL A 127 3.44 -19.63 8.44
N ASP A 128 2.25 -19.62 9.05
CA ASP A 128 1.35 -20.78 9.10
C ASP A 128 2.12 -22.05 9.55
N ASN A 129 2.07 -23.13 8.77
CA ASN A 129 2.77 -24.38 9.08
C ASN A 129 4.21 -24.44 8.53
N TYR A 130 4.71 -23.37 7.92
CA TYR A 130 6.05 -23.32 7.36
C TYR A 130 7.07 -22.84 8.40
N LEU A 131 8.29 -23.36 8.29
CA LEU A 131 9.47 -22.90 9.03
C LEU A 131 10.40 -22.17 8.05
N PRO A 132 10.26 -20.84 7.91
CA PRO A 132 11.02 -20.10 6.90
C PRO A 132 12.52 -20.08 7.21
N THR A 133 13.34 -20.04 6.16
CA THR A 133 14.78 -19.77 6.29
C THR A 133 15.03 -18.29 6.12
N VAL A 134 15.82 -17.71 7.01
CA VAL A 134 16.08 -16.26 7.05
C VAL A 134 17.58 -16.00 6.94
N SER A 135 17.98 -15.10 6.04
CA SER A 135 19.37 -14.69 5.82
C SER A 135 19.45 -13.20 5.50
N TYR A 136 20.64 -12.60 5.60
CA TYR A 136 20.83 -11.24 5.09
C TYR A 136 20.71 -11.23 3.57
N SER A 137 19.99 -10.23 3.04
CA SER A 137 19.89 -10.04 1.59
C SER A 137 21.23 -9.64 0.99
N TYR A 138 21.46 -10.05 -0.26
CA TYR A 138 22.58 -9.57 -1.06
C TYR A 138 22.50 -8.06 -1.32
N SER A 139 21.28 -7.56 -1.56
CA SER A 139 20.97 -6.13 -1.68
C SER A 139 21.05 -5.47 -0.30
N ARG A 140 22.22 -4.91 0.03
CA ARG A 140 22.46 -4.33 1.35
C ARG A 140 21.81 -2.96 1.49
N THR A 141 21.17 -2.73 2.62
CA THR A 141 20.61 -1.42 3.00
C THR A 141 21.12 -1.05 4.39
N ARG A 142 21.45 0.23 4.59
CA ARG A 142 21.93 0.76 5.86
C ARG A 142 20.79 1.33 6.69
N ASP A 143 21.06 1.48 7.99
CA ASP A 143 20.14 2.09 8.96
C ASP A 143 19.60 3.44 8.49
N ARG A 144 18.36 3.71 8.86
CA ARG A 144 17.71 4.99 8.63
C ARG A 144 17.82 5.85 9.87
N GLN A 145 17.78 7.17 9.67
CA GLN A 145 17.69 8.10 10.78
C GLN A 145 16.44 7.79 11.62
N PRO A 146 16.54 7.84 12.97
CA PRO A 146 15.38 7.75 13.83
C PRO A 146 14.35 8.82 13.49
N GLY A 147 13.08 8.45 13.62
CA GLY A 147 11.95 9.36 13.36
C GLY A 147 10.62 8.61 13.50
N PRO A 148 9.47 9.30 13.37
CA PRO A 148 8.15 8.72 13.60
C PRO A 148 7.65 7.81 12.46
N GLN A 149 8.36 7.77 11.33
CA GLN A 149 7.96 7.08 10.11
C GLN A 149 7.58 5.62 10.37
N SER A 150 6.46 5.20 9.81
CA SER A 150 5.90 3.86 9.98
C SER A 150 5.09 3.48 8.75
N ARG A 151 5.04 2.18 8.44
CA ARG A 151 4.12 1.66 7.42
C ARG A 151 2.65 1.73 7.87
N VAL A 152 2.38 2.19 9.08
CA VAL A 152 1.05 2.33 9.66
C VAL A 152 0.66 3.81 9.69
N LEU A 153 -0.51 4.13 9.17
CA LEU A 153 -1.14 5.44 9.31
C LEU A 153 -2.37 5.34 10.22
N LEU A 154 -2.52 6.31 11.11
CA LEU A 154 -3.77 6.59 11.81
C LEU A 154 -4.42 7.77 11.10
N ILE A 155 -5.62 7.56 10.57
CA ILE A 155 -6.38 8.55 9.81
C ILE A 155 -7.70 8.79 10.53
N GLU A 156 -7.99 10.04 10.87
CA GLU A 156 -9.13 10.43 11.69
C GLU A 156 -9.86 11.61 11.04
N GLY A 157 -11.18 11.59 11.00
CA GLY A 157 -11.95 12.69 10.41
C GLY A 157 -13.39 12.29 10.07
N PRO A 158 -14.11 13.15 9.32
CA PRO A 158 -15.49 12.90 8.91
C PRO A 158 -15.63 11.61 8.12
N LYS A 159 -16.64 10.79 8.42
CA LYS A 159 -16.90 9.49 7.80
C LYS A 159 -17.15 9.57 6.29
N LEU A 160 -17.64 10.71 5.82
CA LEU A 160 -17.76 11.00 4.39
C LEU A 160 -16.41 10.89 3.66
N ILE A 161 -15.31 11.28 4.31
CA ILE A 161 -13.95 11.24 3.76
C ILE A 161 -13.18 10.02 4.26
N VAL A 162 -13.16 9.82 5.58
CA VAL A 162 -12.42 8.73 6.23
C VAL A 162 -13.31 7.50 6.21
N ASN A 163 -13.34 6.80 5.08
CA ASN A 163 -13.94 5.48 4.98
C ASN A 163 -13.10 4.60 4.05
N PHE A 164 -13.28 3.28 4.18
CA PHE A 164 -12.47 2.33 3.43
C PHE A 164 -12.58 2.54 1.91
N ASN A 165 -13.78 2.72 1.38
CA ASN A 165 -14.01 2.79 -0.06
C ASN A 165 -13.33 4.02 -0.69
N LEU A 166 -13.53 5.20 -0.09
CA LEU A 166 -12.94 6.44 -0.61
C LEU A 166 -11.42 6.40 -0.48
N LEU A 167 -10.90 6.07 0.70
CA LEU A 167 -9.45 6.07 0.93
C LEU A 167 -8.74 4.97 0.13
N ALA A 168 -9.32 3.78 0.00
CA ALA A 168 -8.75 2.73 -0.86
C ALA A 168 -8.72 3.19 -2.32
N THR A 169 -9.82 3.76 -2.83
CA THR A 169 -9.87 4.29 -4.20
C THR A 169 -8.82 5.36 -4.41
N LEU A 170 -8.70 6.30 -3.47
CA LEU A 170 -7.70 7.36 -3.49
C LEU A 170 -6.29 6.76 -3.53
N PHE A 171 -5.92 5.93 -2.57
CA PHE A 171 -4.57 5.37 -2.46
C PHE A 171 -4.20 4.52 -3.67
N CYS A 172 -5.11 3.69 -4.14
CA CYS A 172 -4.83 2.77 -5.23
C CYS A 172 -4.83 3.44 -6.60
N SER A 173 -5.32 4.69 -6.70
CA SER A 173 -5.12 5.53 -7.88
C SER A 173 -3.67 6.06 -7.99
N TYR A 174 -2.95 6.18 -6.86
CA TYR A 174 -1.60 6.73 -6.81
C TYR A 174 -0.49 5.68 -6.78
N PHE A 175 -0.74 4.50 -6.21
CA PHE A 175 0.27 3.45 -6.08
C PHE A 175 -0.35 2.05 -5.98
N LEU A 176 0.47 1.02 -6.19
CA LEU A 176 0.05 -0.37 -6.01
C LEU A 176 -0.21 -0.65 -4.51
N CYS A 177 -1.48 -0.63 -4.12
CA CYS A 177 -1.93 -0.94 -2.77
C CYS A 177 -1.64 -2.38 -2.39
N LYS A 178 -0.78 -2.57 -1.40
CA LYS A 178 -0.48 -3.88 -0.79
C LYS A 178 -0.66 -3.74 0.71
N LEU A 179 -1.87 -4.03 1.16
CA LEU A 179 -2.28 -3.87 2.55
C LEU A 179 -1.96 -5.14 3.36
N GLN A 180 -1.57 -4.94 4.61
CA GLN A 180 -1.69 -5.96 5.64
C GLN A 180 -3.12 -5.95 6.18
N ASP A 181 -3.64 -4.77 6.55
CA ASP A 181 -4.94 -4.66 7.22
C ASP A 181 -5.45 -3.22 7.23
N VAL A 182 -6.75 -3.05 7.45
CA VAL A 182 -7.39 -1.77 7.77
C VAL A 182 -8.37 -1.99 8.91
N LEU A 183 -8.15 -1.28 10.03
CA LEU A 183 -8.96 -1.42 11.24
C LEU A 183 -9.73 -0.13 11.50
N VAL A 184 -10.98 -0.25 11.93
CA VAL A 184 -11.73 0.88 12.52
C VAL A 184 -11.42 0.90 14.02
N ILE A 185 -10.76 1.96 14.47
CA ILE A 185 -10.34 2.14 15.87
C ILE A 185 -11.42 2.86 16.69
N ALA A 186 -12.14 3.79 16.07
CA ALA A 186 -13.27 4.49 16.68
C ALA A 186 -14.28 4.92 15.59
N ASP A 187 -15.56 4.96 15.93
CA ASP A 187 -16.66 5.43 15.09
C ASP A 187 -17.78 5.95 16.01
N ASP A 188 -18.18 7.21 15.84
CA ASP A 188 -19.29 7.82 16.59
C ASP A 188 -20.52 8.14 15.71
N GLY A 189 -20.52 7.63 14.47
CA GLY A 189 -21.53 7.90 13.44
C GLY A 189 -21.20 9.08 12.53
N GLN A 190 -20.42 10.06 12.98
CA GLN A 190 -20.04 11.25 12.20
C GLN A 190 -18.55 11.28 11.89
N LEU A 191 -17.72 11.02 12.90
CA LEU A 191 -16.28 10.89 12.83
C LEU A 191 -15.88 9.42 12.92
N THR A 192 -14.78 9.09 12.27
CA THR A 192 -14.15 7.78 12.41
C THR A 192 -12.65 7.90 12.39
N LYS A 193 -12.02 6.92 13.03
CA LYS A 193 -10.58 6.73 13.08
C LYS A 193 -10.26 5.36 12.53
N GLN A 194 -9.44 5.32 11.48
CA GLN A 194 -8.97 4.09 10.86
C GLN A 194 -7.45 3.95 11.01
N GLU A 195 -7.01 2.73 11.32
CA GLU A 195 -5.61 2.34 11.26
C GLU A 195 -5.34 1.57 9.96
N TRP A 196 -4.54 2.17 9.09
CA TRP A 196 -4.15 1.61 7.80
C TRP A 196 -2.76 1.02 7.89
N ARG A 197 -2.66 -0.32 7.79
CA ARG A 197 -1.40 -1.06 7.86
C ARG A 197 -0.95 -1.44 6.45
N PHE A 198 -0.04 -0.67 5.88
CA PHE A 198 0.56 -0.99 4.57
C PHE A 198 1.69 -2.00 4.70
N SER A 199 2.06 -2.68 3.61
CA SER A 199 3.22 -3.59 3.63
C SER A 199 4.57 -2.90 3.51
N SER A 200 4.59 -1.60 3.19
CA SER A 200 5.81 -0.79 3.11
C SER A 200 5.57 0.65 3.53
N TYR A 201 6.52 1.22 4.25
CA TYR A 201 6.61 2.66 4.44
C TYR A 201 6.97 3.35 3.11
N ARG A 202 8.12 3.00 2.54
CA ARG A 202 8.76 3.70 1.41
C ARG A 202 7.83 3.92 0.22
N TYR A 203 7.05 2.90 -0.13
CA TYR A 203 6.25 2.91 -1.35
C TYR A 203 4.77 3.21 -1.12
N GLN A 204 4.28 3.11 0.12
CA GLN A 204 2.83 3.12 0.36
C GLN A 204 2.42 4.09 1.45
N SER A 205 2.84 3.92 2.72
CA SER A 205 2.35 4.84 3.76
C SER A 205 2.83 6.28 3.54
N GLU A 206 4.04 6.49 3.01
CA GLU A 206 4.50 7.82 2.61
C GLU A 206 3.69 8.38 1.43
N ALA A 207 3.34 7.54 0.45
CA ALA A 207 2.54 7.93 -0.70
C ALA A 207 1.09 8.25 -0.32
N ALA A 208 0.49 7.46 0.56
CA ALA A 208 -0.84 7.67 1.12
C ALA A 208 -0.92 8.97 1.94
N LEU A 209 0.10 9.25 2.77
CA LEU A 209 0.20 10.53 3.46
C LEU A 209 0.24 11.69 2.47
N ARG A 210 1.08 11.60 1.43
CA ARG A 210 1.16 12.64 0.39
C ARG A 210 -0.14 12.79 -0.41
N SER A 211 -0.87 11.71 -0.70
CA SER A 211 -2.14 11.81 -1.41
C SER A 211 -3.21 12.50 -0.57
N ILE A 212 -3.27 12.25 0.74
CA ILE A 212 -4.17 13.00 1.65
C ILE A 212 -3.81 14.48 1.67
N LEU A 213 -2.51 14.81 1.82
CA LEU A 213 -2.06 16.20 1.81
C LEU A 213 -2.39 16.90 0.48
N ARG A 214 -2.37 16.16 -0.64
CA ARG A 214 -2.75 16.67 -1.95
C ARG A 214 -4.25 16.95 -2.04
N GLU A 215 -5.11 16.04 -1.58
CA GLU A 215 -6.56 16.28 -1.56
C GLU A 215 -6.92 17.48 -0.67
N LYS A 216 -6.27 17.63 0.49
CA LYS A 216 -6.44 18.80 1.37
C LYS A 216 -6.05 20.12 0.70
N ALA A 217 -5.08 20.10 -0.22
CA ALA A 217 -4.56 21.29 -0.89
C ALA A 217 -5.32 21.66 -2.18
N ARG A 218 -6.34 20.89 -2.56
CA ARG A 218 -7.18 21.20 -3.71
C ARG A 218 -8.00 22.47 -3.47
N THR A 219 -8.26 23.22 -4.52
CA THR A 219 -9.07 24.45 -4.47
C THR A 219 -10.28 24.38 -5.40
N ASP A 220 -10.44 23.26 -6.12
CA ASP A 220 -11.49 22.99 -7.10
C ASP A 220 -12.65 22.15 -6.51
N LEU A 221 -12.64 21.94 -5.20
CA LEU A 221 -13.65 21.14 -4.49
C LEU A 221 -14.80 22.03 -4.00
N PRO A 222 -16.05 21.50 -3.95
CA PRO A 222 -17.14 22.17 -3.24
C PRO A 222 -16.76 22.46 -1.78
N GLU A 223 -17.21 23.61 -1.25
CA GLU A 223 -16.82 24.11 0.08
C GLU A 223 -17.05 23.07 1.20
N TYR A 224 -18.18 22.37 1.18
CA TYR A 224 -18.48 21.34 2.20
C TYR A 224 -17.52 20.13 2.14
N ILE A 225 -17.00 19.79 0.96
CA ILE A 225 -15.99 18.73 0.80
C ILE A 225 -14.62 19.23 1.26
N GLN A 226 -14.28 20.49 0.93
CA GLN A 226 -13.05 21.10 1.40
C GLN A 226 -13.00 21.14 2.93
N PHE A 227 -14.08 21.59 3.58
CA PHE A 227 -14.21 21.58 5.03
C PHE A 227 -14.05 20.16 5.62
N ALA A 228 -14.63 19.15 4.96
CA ALA A 228 -14.49 17.77 5.40
C ALA A 228 -13.03 17.27 5.29
N TRP A 229 -12.31 17.61 4.22
CA TRP A 229 -10.89 17.31 4.07
C TRP A 229 -10.03 18.06 5.08
N ASP A 230 -10.32 19.33 5.37
CA ASP A 230 -9.61 20.14 6.35
C ASP A 230 -9.68 19.53 7.75
N ALA A 231 -10.82 18.92 8.10
CA ALA A 231 -11.02 18.18 9.35
C ALA A 231 -10.25 16.84 9.43
N VAL A 232 -9.73 16.29 8.32
CA VAL A 232 -8.94 15.06 8.34
C VAL A 232 -7.58 15.28 9.00
N ARG A 233 -7.27 14.47 9.99
CA ARG A 233 -5.96 14.36 10.64
C ARG A 233 -5.31 13.03 10.29
N VAL A 234 -4.00 13.06 10.05
CA VAL A 234 -3.21 11.86 9.75
C VAL A 234 -1.91 11.88 10.54
N SER A 235 -1.55 10.73 11.13
CA SER A 235 -0.30 10.54 11.85
C SER A 235 0.25 9.12 11.64
N PHE A 236 1.52 8.90 11.97
CA PHE A 236 2.10 7.56 11.95
C PHE A 236 1.68 6.78 13.20
N GLY A 237 1.23 5.54 12.99
CA GLY A 237 0.94 4.57 14.05
C GLY A 237 2.15 3.69 14.38
N VAL A 238 2.02 2.91 15.45
CA VAL A 238 3.02 1.90 15.83
C VAL A 238 2.96 0.74 14.83
N ASP A 239 4.12 0.32 14.30
CA ASP A 239 4.20 -0.89 13.48
C ASP A 239 4.06 -2.14 14.37
N PRO A 240 3.06 -3.02 14.15
CA PRO A 240 2.91 -4.26 14.93
C PRO A 240 4.14 -5.18 14.90
N CYS A 241 5.01 -5.05 13.89
CA CYS A 241 6.26 -5.82 13.84
C CYS A 241 7.30 -5.35 14.86
N ALA A 242 7.12 -4.16 15.44
CA ALA A 242 7.95 -3.60 16.51
C ALA A 242 7.49 -3.99 17.92
N THR A 243 6.32 -4.63 18.06
CA THR A 243 5.69 -5.01 19.35
C THR A 243 5.67 -6.51 19.59
#